data_AF-A0AAW0K5J5-F1
#
_entry.id   AF-A0AAW0K5J5-F1
#
_cell.length_a   1.000
_cell.length_b   1.000
_cell.length_c   1.000
_cell.angle_alpha   90.00
_cell.angle_beta   90.00
_cell.angle_gamma   90.00
#
_symmetry.space_group_name_H-M   'P 1'
#
loop_
_entity.id
_entity.type
_entity.pdbx_description
1 polymer ?
#
loop_
_entity_poly.entity_id
_entity_poly.type
_entity_poly.pdbx_seq_one_letter_code
_entity_poly.pdbx_strand_id
1 'polypeptide(L)'
;MPIPETPLRNQSKYTLVTKQEYSLAKLAEQVECYEELVQYMENLVIGSTLVSKLTVEQQNLLLVAYKNVINLLRTAWSIVSLIEQKEEGCKNEEHVSLVKEYRSKVGAKLSEICVGKTKNSESKN
;
A
#
# COMPACT_ATOMS: atom_id res chain seq x y z
N MET A 1 -16.19 30.87 34.23
CA MET A 1 -15.51 29.57 34.34
C MET A 1 -15.82 28.79 33.08
N PRO A 2 -14.86 28.59 32.16
CA PRO A 2 -15.12 27.86 30.92
C PRO A 2 -15.24 26.36 31.24
N ILE A 3 -16.28 25.74 30.71
CA ILE A 3 -16.58 24.32 30.85
C ILE A 3 -15.53 23.56 30.01
N PRO A 4 -14.83 22.54 30.53
CA PRO A 4 -13.92 21.74 29.71
C PRO A 4 -14.72 20.99 28.65
N GLU A 5 -14.48 21.30 27.38
CA GLU A 5 -15.06 20.62 26.22
C GLU A 5 -14.83 19.10 26.33
N THR A 6 -15.92 18.32 26.38
CA THR A 6 -15.89 16.86 26.49
C THR A 6 -15.34 16.17 25.23
N PRO A 7 -14.64 15.02 25.33
CA PRO A 7 -13.95 14.34 24.20
C PRO A 7 -14.87 13.70 23.14
N LEU A 8 -16.19 13.71 23.35
CA LEU A 8 -17.16 12.92 22.57
C LEU A 8 -17.34 13.41 21.12
N ARG A 9 -17.13 14.71 20.86
CA ARG A 9 -17.28 15.32 19.52
C ARG A 9 -16.21 14.85 18.52
N ASN A 10 -15.04 14.44 19.01
CA ASN A 10 -13.97 13.93 18.14
C ASN A 10 -14.17 12.45 17.82
N GLN A 11 -14.63 11.63 18.77
CA GLN A 11 -14.88 10.20 18.57
C GLN A 11 -15.93 9.93 17.47
N SER A 12 -16.99 10.75 17.38
CA SER A 12 -18.01 10.61 16.33
C SER A 12 -17.47 10.92 14.92
N LYS A 13 -16.57 11.91 14.79
CA LYS A 13 -15.89 12.21 13.52
C LYS A 13 -14.96 11.08 13.08
N TYR A 14 -14.12 10.56 13.97
CA TYR A 14 -13.20 9.44 13.65
C TYR A 14 -13.96 8.15 13.25
N THR A 15 -15.12 7.90 13.87
CA THR A 15 -15.95 6.73 13.55
C THR A 15 -16.62 6.86 12.16
N LEU A 16 -16.97 8.08 11.74
CA LEU A 16 -17.52 8.32 10.41
C LEU A 16 -16.45 8.21 9.32
N VAL A 17 -15.26 8.77 9.56
CA VAL A 17 -14.13 8.73 8.62
C VAL A 17 -13.70 7.29 8.36
N THR A 18 -13.54 6.46 9.40
CA THR A 18 -13.16 5.05 9.25
C THR A 18 -14.20 4.22 8.47
N LYS A 19 -15.50 4.55 8.58
CA LYS A 19 -16.56 3.91 7.80
C LYS A 19 -16.52 4.31 6.32
N GLN A 20 -16.20 5.56 6.02
CA GLN A 20 -16.07 6.04 4.65
C GLN A 20 -14.86 5.39 3.94
N GLU A 21 -13.69 5.40 4.59
CA GLU A 21 -12.48 4.75 4.05
C GLU A 21 -12.72 3.26 3.76
N TYR A 22 -13.43 2.56 4.64
CA TYR A 22 -13.78 1.16 4.43
C TYR A 22 -14.70 0.94 3.21
N SER A 23 -15.68 1.82 3.00
CA SER A 23 -16.56 1.72 1.83
C SER A 23 -15.80 1.98 0.53
N LEU A 24 -14.88 2.95 0.53
CA LEU A 24 -14.03 3.25 -0.63
C LEU A 24 -13.06 2.08 -0.90
N ALA A 25 -12.48 1.49 0.14
CA ALA A 25 -11.68 0.28 0.01
C ALA A 25 -12.47 -0.87 -0.66
N LYS A 26 -13.72 -1.11 -0.26
CA LYS A 26 -14.55 -2.15 -0.91
C LYS A 26 -14.88 -1.85 -2.37
N LEU A 27 -14.98 -0.59 -2.76
CA LEU A 27 -15.14 -0.21 -4.18
C LEU A 27 -13.84 -0.42 -4.94
N ALA A 28 -12.70 -0.01 -4.37
CA ALA A 28 -11.38 -0.22 -4.96
C ALA A 28 -11.06 -1.71 -5.17
N GLU A 29 -11.47 -2.58 -4.22
CA GLU A 29 -11.39 -4.04 -4.36
C GLU A 29 -12.20 -4.53 -5.57
N GLN A 30 -13.43 -4.06 -5.75
CA GLN A 30 -14.31 -4.49 -6.86
C GLN A 30 -13.78 -4.10 -8.24
N VAL A 31 -13.03 -3.00 -8.33
CA VAL A 31 -12.42 -2.54 -9.59
C VAL A 31 -10.94 -2.91 -9.71
N GLU A 32 -10.43 -3.75 -8.80
CA GLU A 32 -9.05 -4.21 -8.77
C GLU A 32 -7.99 -3.09 -8.72
N CYS A 33 -8.35 -1.92 -8.17
CA CYS A 33 -7.43 -0.80 -7.99
C CYS A 33 -6.66 -0.95 -6.66
N TYR A 34 -5.66 -1.85 -6.65
CA TYR A 34 -4.99 -2.26 -5.43
C TYR A 34 -4.08 -1.18 -4.79
N GLU A 35 -3.57 -0.22 -5.57
CA GLU A 35 -2.82 0.93 -5.01
C GLU A 35 -3.72 1.85 -4.19
N GLU A 36 -4.89 2.21 -4.72
CA GLU A 36 -5.88 2.99 -3.98
C GLU A 36 -6.44 2.20 -2.79
N LEU A 37 -6.66 0.89 -2.95
CA LEU A 37 -7.08 0.01 -1.86
C LEU A 37 -6.09 0.05 -0.69
N VAL A 38 -4.78 0.01 -0.97
CA VAL A 38 -3.74 0.15 0.06
C VAL A 38 -3.88 1.48 0.79
N GLN A 39 -4.06 2.59 0.06
CA GLN A 39 -4.20 3.92 0.64
C GLN A 39 -5.41 4.04 1.57
N TYR A 40 -6.60 3.59 1.12
CA TYR A 40 -7.81 3.61 1.95
C TYR A 40 -7.67 2.75 3.20
N MET A 41 -7.03 1.59 3.08
CA MET A 41 -6.82 0.69 4.21
C MET A 41 -5.77 1.21 5.20
N GLU A 42 -4.76 1.97 4.74
CA GLU A 42 -3.81 2.67 5.62
C GLU A 42 -4.48 3.82 6.37
N ASN A 43 -5.31 4.62 5.71
CA ASN A 43 -6.10 5.67 6.35
C ASN A 43 -7.04 5.10 7.40
N LEU A 44 -7.63 3.94 7.13
CA LEU A 44 -8.47 3.21 8.08
C LEU A 44 -7.65 2.77 9.31
N VAL A 45 -6.43 2.27 9.12
CA VAL A 45 -5.50 1.92 10.21
C VAL A 45 -5.10 3.15 11.03
N ILE A 46 -4.84 4.30 10.40
CA ILE A 46 -4.47 5.55 11.09
C ILE A 46 -5.66 6.12 11.87
N GLY A 47 -6.85 6.11 11.29
CA GLY A 47 -8.08 6.57 11.92
C GLY A 47 -8.55 5.66 13.06
N SER A 48 -8.25 4.36 12.97
CA SER A 48 -8.47 3.41 14.04
C SER A 48 -7.29 3.44 15.01
N THR A 49 -7.44 4.18 16.11
CA THR A 49 -6.48 4.32 17.24
C THR A 49 -5.65 3.08 17.63
N LEU A 50 -6.05 1.85 17.27
CA LEU A 50 -5.21 0.65 17.27
C LEU A 50 -5.55 -0.29 16.08
N VAL A 51 -4.52 -0.96 15.53
CA VAL A 51 -4.65 -2.09 14.59
C VAL A 51 -5.49 -3.23 15.20
N SER A 52 -5.45 -3.41 16.51
CA SER A 52 -6.24 -4.43 17.24
C SER A 52 -7.74 -4.15 17.28
N LYS A 53 -8.20 -2.97 16.81
CA LYS A 53 -9.62 -2.68 16.60
C LYS A 53 -10.13 -3.07 15.21
N LEU A 54 -9.24 -3.48 14.30
CA LEU A 54 -9.67 -3.94 12.98
C LEU A 54 -10.40 -5.28 13.10
N THR A 55 -11.51 -5.40 12.39
CA THR A 55 -12.20 -6.69 12.24
C THR A 55 -11.36 -7.64 11.40
N VAL A 56 -11.60 -8.94 11.52
CA VAL A 56 -10.93 -9.97 10.70
C VAL A 56 -11.09 -9.66 9.20
N GLU A 57 -12.26 -9.17 8.79
CA GLU A 57 -12.51 -8.78 7.40
C GLU A 57 -11.62 -7.62 6.94
N GLN A 58 -11.46 -6.59 7.78
CA GLN A 58 -10.60 -5.44 7.47
C GLN A 58 -9.12 -5.86 7.40
N GLN A 59 -8.68 -6.72 8.32
CA GLN A 59 -7.31 -7.26 8.29
C GLN A 59 -7.07 -8.08 7.02
N ASN A 60 -8.02 -8.94 6.63
CA ASN A 60 -7.92 -9.71 5.40
C ASN A 60 -7.87 -8.82 4.16
N LEU A 61 -8.70 -7.77 4.10
CA LEU A 61 -8.72 -6.82 2.99
C LEU A 61 -7.37 -6.08 2.87
N LEU A 62 -6.76 -5.70 3.99
CA LEU A 62 -5.43 -5.09 4.04
C LEU A 62 -4.36 -6.05 3.47
N LEU A 63 -4.41 -7.33 3.86
CA LEU A 63 -3.50 -8.36 3.35
C LEU A 63 -3.68 -8.59 1.84
N VAL A 64 -4.93 -8.65 1.36
CA VAL A 64 -5.25 -8.80 -0.06
C VAL A 64 -4.66 -7.64 -0.86
N ALA A 65 -4.85 -6.41 -0.38
CA ALA A 65 -4.34 -5.20 -1.01
C ALA A 65 -2.82 -5.27 -1.20
N TYR A 66 -2.05 -5.47 -0.13
CA TYR A 66 -0.59 -5.53 -0.22
C TYR A 66 -0.10 -6.69 -1.07
N LYS A 67 -0.68 -7.89 -0.89
CA LYS A 67 -0.28 -9.07 -1.65
C LYS A 67 -0.43 -8.81 -3.15
N ASN A 68 -1.52 -8.17 -3.57
CA ASN A 68 -1.77 -7.89 -4.97
C ASN A 68 -0.87 -6.79 -5.52
N VAL A 69 -0.62 -5.70 -4.78
CA VAL A 69 0.34 -4.67 -5.19
C VAL A 69 1.75 -5.26 -5.33
N ILE A 70 2.19 -6.06 -4.35
CA ILE A 70 3.50 -6.74 -4.39
C ILE A 70 3.58 -7.69 -5.59
N ASN A 71 2.52 -8.48 -5.84
CA ASN A 71 2.48 -9.38 -6.99
C ASN A 71 2.54 -8.65 -8.33
N LEU A 72 1.83 -7.53 -8.46
CA LEU A 72 1.86 -6.68 -9.64
C LEU A 72 3.27 -6.13 -9.89
N LEU A 73 3.89 -5.55 -8.87
CA LEU A 73 5.25 -5.00 -8.96
C LEU A 73 6.30 -6.07 -9.23
N ARG A 74 6.17 -7.26 -8.61
CA ARG A 74 7.07 -8.39 -8.90
C ARG A 74 6.94 -8.86 -10.35
N THR A 75 5.71 -8.94 -10.86
CA THR A 75 5.45 -9.33 -12.26
C THR A 75 6.03 -8.29 -13.21
N ALA A 76 5.80 -7.00 -12.93
CA ALA A 76 6.39 -5.90 -13.70
C ALA A 76 7.93 -5.95 -13.68
N TRP A 77 8.54 -6.15 -12.50
CA TRP A 77 9.98 -6.25 -12.36
C TRP A 77 10.57 -7.41 -13.16
N SER A 78 9.91 -8.58 -13.14
CA SER A 78 10.32 -9.75 -13.93
C SER A 78 10.24 -9.48 -15.44
N ILE A 79 9.17 -8.84 -15.91
CA ILE A 79 9.00 -8.47 -17.32
C ILE A 79 10.10 -7.49 -17.74
N VAL A 80 10.36 -6.46 -16.94
CA VAL A 80 11.41 -5.46 -17.24
C VAL A 80 12.79 -6.13 -17.25
N SER A 81 13.06 -7.06 -16.34
CA SER A 81 14.32 -7.82 -16.32
C SER A 81 14.48 -8.69 -17.57
N LEU A 82 13.39 -9.27 -18.07
CA LEU A 82 13.41 -10.03 -19.33
C LEU A 82 13.66 -9.12 -20.54
N ILE A 83 13.11 -7.90 -20.54
CA ILE A 83 13.37 -6.91 -21.59
C ILE A 83 14.84 -6.47 -21.55
N GLU A 84 15.39 -6.18 -20.37
CA GLU A 84 16.81 -5.81 -20.20
C GLU A 84 17.73 -6.87 -20.81
N GLN A 85 17.50 -8.15 -20.50
CA GLN A 85 18.29 -9.25 -21.02
C GLN A 85 18.22 -9.36 -22.56
N LYS A 86 17.06 -9.06 -23.15
CA LYS A 86 16.91 -9.04 -24.61
C LYS A 86 17.68 -7.88 -25.25
N GLU A 87 17.57 -6.68 -24.69
CA GLU A 87 18.25 -5.47 -25.19
C GLU A 87 19.78 -5.59 -25.08
N GLU A 88 20.29 -6.22 -24.02
CA GLU A 88 21.74 -6.51 -23.87
C GLU A 88 22.27 -7.41 -24.99
N GLY A 89 21.44 -8.34 -25.51
CA GLY A 89 21.78 -9.18 -26.66
C GLY A 89 21.84 -8.42 -27.99
N CYS A 90 21.12 -7.29 -28.11
CA CYS A 90 21.06 -6.47 -29.32
C CYS A 90 22.14 -5.37 -29.38
N LYS A 91 22.98 -5.22 -28.35
CA LYS A 91 24.04 -4.20 -28.22
C LYS A 91 23.55 -2.75 -28.36
N ASN A 92 22.28 -2.49 -28.03
CA ASN A 92 21.72 -1.14 -28.04
C ASN A 92 21.94 -0.46 -26.67
N GLU A 93 23.14 0.08 -26.46
CA GLU A 93 23.61 0.56 -25.14
C GLU A 93 22.72 1.65 -24.52
N GLU A 94 22.14 2.55 -25.34
CA GLU A 94 21.24 3.60 -24.86
C GLU A 94 19.94 3.01 -24.30
N HIS A 95 19.34 2.06 -25.01
CA HIS A 95 18.13 1.37 -24.56
C HIS A 95 18.37 0.51 -23.32
N VAL A 96 19.52 -0.18 -23.25
CA VAL A 96 19.92 -0.97 -22.08
C VAL A 96 20.00 -0.09 -20.83
N SER A 97 20.56 1.12 -20.95
CA SER A 97 20.65 2.08 -19.84
C SER A 97 19.26 2.52 -19.35
N LEU A 98 18.35 2.86 -20.27
CA LEU A 98 16.98 3.28 -19.95
C LEU A 98 16.19 2.15 -19.24
N VAL A 99 16.31 0.92 -19.73
CA VAL A 99 15.62 -0.24 -19.14
C VAL A 99 16.17 -0.56 -17.75
N LYS A 100 17.49 -0.45 -17.54
CA LYS A 100 18.14 -0.61 -16.23
C LYS A 100 17.66 0.40 -15.21
N GLU A 101 17.52 1.66 -15.60
CA GLU A 101 16.98 2.70 -14.73
C GLU A 101 15.52 2.38 -14.34
N TYR A 102 14.70 1.97 -15.31
CA TYR A 102 13.31 1.60 -15.04
C TYR A 102 13.20 0.36 -14.14
N ARG A 103 14.02 -0.68 -14.35
CA ARG A 103 14.09 -1.85 -13.45
C ARG A 103 14.41 -1.43 -12.03
N SER A 104 15.37 -0.52 -11.86
CA SER A 104 15.78 -0.01 -10.56
C SER A 104 14.65 0.76 -9.87
N LYS A 105 13.89 1.58 -10.61
CA LYS A 105 12.70 2.27 -10.10
C LYS A 105 11.63 1.29 -9.60
N VAL A 106 11.31 0.25 -10.38
CA VAL A 106 10.35 -0.78 -9.96
C VAL A 106 10.86 -1.55 -8.74
N GLY A 107 12.16 -1.90 -8.71
CA GLY A 107 12.80 -2.58 -7.59
C GLY A 107 12.79 -1.75 -6.30
N ALA A 108 13.02 -0.44 -6.41
CA ALA A 108 12.93 0.48 -5.27
C ALA A 108 11.50 0.53 -4.70
N LYS A 109 10.48 0.66 -5.55
CA LYS A 109 9.07 0.65 -5.12
C LYS A 109 8.67 -0.68 -4.48
N LEU A 110 9.12 -1.80 -5.03
CA LEU A 110 8.90 -3.12 -4.44
C LEU A 110 9.56 -3.24 -3.06
N SER A 111 10.80 -2.78 -2.93
CA SER A 111 11.55 -2.77 -1.66
C SER A 111 10.87 -1.88 -0.62
N GLU A 112 10.45 -0.67 -1.00
CA GLU A 112 9.74 0.26 -0.13
C GLU A 112 8.48 -0.36 0.47
N ILE A 113 7.66 -1.03 -0.35
CA ILE A 113 6.42 -1.66 0.13
C ILE A 113 6.72 -2.88 1.01
N CYS A 114 7.74 -3.68 0.68
CA CYS A 114 8.12 -4.84 1.49
C CYS A 114 8.73 -4.44 2.85
N VAL A 115 9.60 -3.42 2.85
CA VAL A 115 10.35 -2.97 4.05
C VAL A 115 9.55 -1.97 4.88
N GLY A 116 8.73 -1.13 4.25
CA GLY A 116 7.85 -0.18 4.94
C GLY A 116 6.86 -0.87 5.87
N LYS A 117 6.48 -2.13 5.59
CA LYS A 117 5.63 -2.94 6.47
C LYS A 117 6.37 -3.49 7.69
N THR A 118 7.63 -3.92 7.58
CA THR A 118 8.40 -4.50 8.70
C THR A 118 8.69 -3.49 9.81
N LYS A 119 8.91 -2.22 9.47
CA LYS A 119 9.16 -1.18 10.49
C LYS A 119 7.95 -0.89 11.38
N ASN A 120 6.73 -1.15 10.91
CA ASN A 120 5.51 -0.91 11.67
C ASN A 120 5.14 -2.09 12.60
N SER A 121 5.79 -3.25 12.46
CA SER A 121 5.64 -4.41 13.35
C SER A 121 6.68 -4.49 14.45
N GLU A 122 7.84 -3.82 14.34
CA GLU A 122 8.95 -3.92 15.30
C GLU A 122 8.98 -2.81 16.37
N SER A 123 8.10 -1.81 16.27
CA SER A 123 8.05 -0.68 17.24
C SER A 123 7.14 -0.92 18.46
N LYS A 124 6.74 -2.16 18.73
CA LYS A 124 6.03 -2.56 19.95
C LYS A 124 6.60 -3.88 20.48
N ASN A 125 7.76 -3.79 21.13
CA ASN A 125 8.12 -4.73 22.17
C ASN A 125 8.76 -3.98 23.32
#